data_AF-A0A949D7Z7-F1
#
_entry.id   AF-A0A949D7Z7-F1
#
_cell.length_a   1.000
_cell.length_b   1.000
_cell.length_c   1.000
_cell.angle_alpha   90.00
_cell.angle_beta   90.00
_cell.angle_gamma   90.00
#
_symmetry.space_group_name_H-M   'P 1'
#
loop_
_entity.id
_entity.type
_entity.pdbx_description
1 polymer ?
#
loop_
_entity_poly.entity_id
_entity_poly.type
_entity_poly.pdbx_seq_one_letter_code
_entity_poly.pdbx_strand_id
1 'polypeptide(L)' 'MQRWLKLPDGRYIDANSIVYVGKVETYPRLDDDGNDAGQGYAVSLGTDVPREHHISVMGTKDEVLALLKALLGAGSAA' A
#
# COMPACT_ATOMS: atom_id res chain seq x y z
N MET A 1 -10.54 -16.06 9.52
CA MET A 1 -11.09 -14.70 9.73
C MET A 1 -10.55 -13.82 8.61
N GLN A 2 -11.40 -13.28 7.74
CA GLN A 2 -10.95 -12.37 6.68
C GLN A 2 -10.44 -11.06 7.28
N ARG A 3 -9.30 -10.55 6.79
CA ARG A 3 -8.65 -9.34 7.30
C ARG A 3 -8.70 -8.27 6.22
N TRP A 4 -9.79 -7.51 6.17
CA TRP A 4 -9.93 -6.43 5.19
C TRP A 4 -9.02 -5.25 5.54
N LEU A 5 -8.18 -4.85 4.60
CA LEU A 5 -7.32 -3.67 4.68
C LEU A 5 -7.79 -2.63 3.70
N LYS A 6 -7.90 -1.38 4.16
CA LYS A 6 -8.16 -0.24 3.30
C LYS A 6 -6.85 0.25 2.69
N LEU A 7 -6.81 0.37 1.38
CA LEU A 7 -5.72 0.98 0.62
C LEU A 7 -5.84 2.52 0.67
N PRO A 8 -4.74 3.26 0.50
CA PRO A 8 -4.74 4.73 0.42
C PRO A 8 -5.70 5.29 -0.65
N ASP A 9 -5.89 4.57 -1.75
CA ASP A 9 -6.83 4.94 -2.81
C ASP A 9 -8.32 4.61 -2.51
N GLY A 10 -8.60 4.12 -1.30
CA GLY A 10 -9.95 3.80 -0.83
C GLY A 10 -10.44 2.39 -1.17
N ARG A 11 -9.71 1.61 -1.96
CA ARG A 11 -10.05 0.20 -2.22
C ARG A 11 -9.81 -0.67 -0.98
N TYR A 12 -10.41 -1.85 -0.96
CA TYR A 12 -10.21 -2.84 0.10
C TYR A 12 -9.59 -4.12 -0.46
N ILE A 13 -8.67 -4.71 0.29
CA ILE A 13 -7.98 -5.97 -0.04
C ILE A 13 -8.03 -6.91 1.15
N ASP A 14 -8.18 -8.21 0.92
CA ASP A 14 -8.02 -9.21 1.99
C ASP A 14 -6.52 -9.42 2.25
N ALA A 15 -6.07 -9.02 3.44
CA ALA A 15 -4.69 -9.15 3.88
C ALA A 15 -4.20 -10.61 3.85
N ASN A 16 -5.11 -11.58 4.00
CA ASN A 16 -4.76 -13.00 3.97
C ASN A 16 -4.43 -13.49 2.55
N SER A 17 -4.81 -12.73 1.52
CA SER A 17 -4.48 -13.05 0.13
C SER A 17 -3.14 -12.45 -0.30
N ILE A 18 -2.48 -11.65 0.54
CA ILE A 18 -1.20 -11.03 0.16
C ILE A 18 -0.07 -12.04 0.34
N VAL A 19 0.57 -12.38 -0.78
CA VAL A 19 1.69 -13.32 -0.84
C VAL A 19 3.05 -12.63 -1.06
N TYR A 20 3.03 -11.36 -1.47
CA TYR A 20 4.23 -10.58 -1.74
C TYR A 20 4.06 -9.12 -1.34
N VAL A 21 5.09 -8.57 -0.68
CA VAL A 21 5.23 -7.13 -0.41
C VAL A 21 6.56 -6.69 -0.99
N GLY A 22 6.49 -5.81 -1.99
CA GLY A 22 7.65 -5.26 -2.67
C GLY A 22 8.38 -4.21 -1.83
N LYS A 23 9.55 -3.81 -2.33
CA LYS A 23 10.29 -2.68 -1.77
C LYS A 23 9.45 -1.40 -1.88
N VAL A 24 9.54 -0.55 -0.87
CA VAL A 24 8.97 0.80 -0.93
C VAL A 24 9.82 1.65 -1.87
N GLU A 25 9.15 2.24 -2.86
CA GLU A 25 9.71 3.17 -3.83
C GLU A 25 9.23 4.59 -3.54
N THR A 26 10.00 5.58 -3.98
CA THR A 26 9.70 6.99 -3.78
C THR A 26 9.73 7.74 -5.10
N TYR A 27 8.77 8.62 -5.33
CA TYR A 27 8.67 9.43 -6.55
C TYR A 27 8.27 10.88 -6.22
N PRO A 28 8.68 11.88 -7.01
CA PRO A 28 8.21 13.25 -6.83
C PRO A 28 6.71 13.31 -7.16
N ARG A 29 5.92 13.84 -6.23
CA ARG A 29 4.48 14.03 -6.41
C ARG A 29 4.25 15.48 -6.81
N LEU A 30 3.44 15.67 -7.84
CA LEU A 30 2.95 16.98 -8.22
C LEU A 30 1.49 17.11 -7.78
N ASP A 31 1.06 18.31 -7.43
CA ASP A 31 -0.36 18.62 -7.27
C ASP A 31 -1.03 18.79 -8.64
N ASP A 32 -2.34 19.01 -8.64
CA ASP A 32 -3.14 19.16 -9.87
C ASP A 32 -2.74 20.40 -10.68
N ASP A 33 -2.09 21.38 -10.05
CA ASP A 33 -1.58 22.60 -10.65
C ASP A 33 -0.11 22.45 -11.13
N GLY A 34 0.50 21.28 -10.94
CA GLY A 34 1.86 20.97 -11.36
C GLY A 34 2.95 21.52 -10.43
N ASN A 35 2.61 21.97 -9.22
CA ASN A 35 3.57 22.35 -8.21
C ASN A 35 4.11 21.12 -7.46
N ASP A 36 5.24 21.30 -6.78
CA ASP A 36 5.80 20.26 -5.91
C ASP A 36 4.84 19.98 -4.74
N ALA A 37 4.27 18.78 -4.74
CA ALA A 37 3.45 18.24 -3.66
C ALA A 37 4.26 17.29 -2.75
N GLY A 38 5.60 17.30 -2.89
CA GLY A 38 6.54 16.57 -2.06
C GLY A 38 6.78 15.13 -2.53
N GLN A 39 7.17 14.27 -1.59
CA GLN A 39 7.55 12.89 -1.88
C GLN A 39 6.35 11.95 -1.80
N GLY A 40 6.01 11.33 -2.93
CA GLY A 40 5.11 10.18 -3.00
C GLY A 40 5.83 8.87 -2.69
N TYR A 41 5.09 7.92 -2.14
CA TYR A 41 5.56 6.58 -1.78
C TYR A 41 4.71 5.54 -2.52
N ALA A 42 5.36 4.51 -3.04
CA ALA A 42 4.71 3.40 -3.73
C ALA A 42 5.18 2.06 -3.15
N VAL A 43 4.27 1.09 -3.05
CA VAL A 43 4.60 -0.29 -2.68
C VAL A 43 3.84 -1.25 -3.59
N SER A 44 4.53 -2.25 -4.12
CA SER A 44 3.89 -3.33 -4.87
C SER A 44 3.36 -4.40 -3.91
N LEU A 45 2.10 -4.77 -4.05
CA LEU A 45 1.48 -5.87 -3.30
C LEU A 45 1.05 -6.95 -4.27
N GLY A 46 1.49 -8.19 -4.07
CA GLY A 46 1.02 -9.34 -4.84
C GLY A 46 -0.07 -10.08 -4.07
N THR A 47 -1.24 -10.24 -4.68
CA THR A 47 -2.33 -11.08 -4.13
C THR A 47 -2.28 -12.53 -4.60
N ASP A 48 -1.36 -12.85 -5.51
CA ASP A 48 -1.05 -14.19 -5.97
C ASP A 48 0.36 -14.19 -6.62
N VAL A 49 0.85 -15.36 -7.04
CA VAL A 49 2.16 -15.54 -7.68
C VAL A 49 2.25 -14.94 -9.09
N PRO A 50 1.20 -15.00 -9.95
CA PRO A 50 1.25 -14.38 -11.27
C PRO A 50 1.39 -12.85 -11.20
N ARG A 51 2.15 -12.27 -12.14
CA ARG A 51 2.45 -10.83 -12.17
C ARG A 51 1.19 -9.96 -12.35
N GLU A 52 0.18 -10.46 -13.07
CA GLU A 52 -1.11 -9.78 -13.23
C GLU A 52 -1.85 -9.53 -11.90
N HIS A 53 -1.52 -10.27 -10.84
CA HIS A 53 -2.14 -10.14 -9.52
C HIS A 53 -1.33 -9.21 -8.59
N HIS A 54 -0.40 -8.43 -9.15
CA HIS A 54 0.32 -7.40 -8.43
C HIS A 54 -0.34 -6.04 -8.63
N ILE A 55 -0.58 -5.34 -7.54
CA ILE A 55 -1.09 -3.98 -7.53
C ILE A 55 0.01 -3.03 -7.03
N SER A 56 0.11 -1.85 -7.63
CA SER A 56 0.91 -0.75 -7.09
C SER A 56 0.01 0.10 -6.21
N VAL A 57 0.40 0.25 -4.94
CA VAL A 57 -0.28 1.09 -3.98
C VAL A 57 0.54 2.33 -3.75
N MET A 58 -0.05 3.49 -4.02
CA MET A 58 0.60 4.78 -3.96
C MET A 58 -0.06 5.67 -2.92
N GLY A 59 0.72 6.53 -2.26
CA GLY A 59 0.22 7.47 -1.27
C GLY A 59 1.31 8.31 -0.65
N THR A 60 0.95 9.01 0.42
CA THR A 60 1.90 9.69 1.30
C THR A 60 2.68 8.69 2.15
N LYS A 61 3.74 9.17 2.79
CA LYS A 61 4.56 8.39 3.72
C LYS A 61 3.70 7.72 4.80
N ASP A 62 2.80 8.48 5.41
CA ASP A 62 2.03 8.04 6.56
C ASP A 62 0.97 7.00 6.17
N GLU A 63 0.35 7.16 5.00
CA GLU A 63 -0.63 6.20 4.48
C GLU A 63 0.03 4.84 4.15
N VAL A 64 1.16 4.85 3.44
CA VAL A 64 1.89 3.62 3.10
C VAL A 64 2.45 2.97 4.37
N LEU A 65 2.96 3.74 5.32
CA LEU A 65 3.43 3.20 6.59
C LEU A 65 2.31 2.59 7.42
N ALA A 66 1.14 3.22 7.48
CA ALA A 66 -0.04 2.69 8.17
C ALA A 66 -0.50 1.37 7.54
N LEU A 67 -0.53 1.29 6.21
CA LEU A 67 -0.84 0.07 5.47
C LEU A 67 0.14 -1.06 5.82
N LEU A 68 1.44 -0.80 5.78
CA LEU A 68 2.47 -1.80 6.09
C LEU A 68 2.39 -2.27 7.55
N LYS A 69 2.14 -1.38 8.50
CA LYS A 69 1.94 -1.74 9.92
C LYS A 69 0.71 -2.63 10.11
N ALA A 70 -0.39 -2.32 9.42
CA ALA A 70 -1.62 -3.10 9.48
C ALA A 70 -1.46 -4.48 8.81
N LEU A 71 -0.65 -4.56 7.74
CA LEU A 71 -0.26 -5.82 7.11
C LEU A 71 0.57 -6.71 8.03
N LEU A 72 1.63 -6.16 8.62
CA LEU A 72 2.61 -6.86 9.46
C LEU A 72 2.08 -7.22 10.86
N GLY A 73 0.87 -6.80 11.21
CA GLY A 73 0.19 -7.32 12.40
C GLY A 73 0.40 -6.53 13.70
N ALA A 74 0.86 -5.27 13.64
CA ALA A 74 0.86 -4.38 14.82
C ALA A 74 -0.55 -3.92 15.25
N GLY A 75 -1.60 -4.63 14.82
CA GLY A 75 -3.00 -4.45 15.20
C GLY A 75 -3.65 -5.73 15.72
N SER A 76 -2.87 -6.78 16.03
CA SER A 76 -3.36 -7.90 16.85
C SER A 76 -3.04 -7.62 18.31
N ALA A 77 -3.67 -6.57 18.87
CA ALA A 77 -3.89 -6.54 20.30
C ALA A 77 -4.91 -7.65 20.61
N ALA A 78 -4.43 -8.67 21.32
CA ALA A 78 -5.27 -9.62 22.03
C ALA A 78 -6.10 -8.90 23.10
#